data_AF-A0A6P4DZ55-F1
#
_entry.id   AF-A0A6P4DZ55-F1
#
_cell.length_a   1.000
_cell.length_b   1.000
_cell.length_c   1.000
_cell.angle_alpha   90.00
_cell.angle_beta   90.00
_cell.angle_gamma   90.00
#
_symmetry.space_group_name_H-M   'P 1'
#
loop_
_entity.id
_entity.type
_entity.pdbx_description
1 polymer ?
#
loop_
_entity_poly.entity_id
_entity_poly.type
_entity_poly.pdbx_seq_one_letter_code
_entity_poly.pdbx_strand_id
1 'polypeptide(L)'
;MLILTLILGIAYPNFCLAQYYINRPSHNFPEFKFPSENKELPIVFEWKNIQYGFPSEQERQQVLRNGRYNPDSPIPIDIDVYYPPNGGPARHFVTTPRFGQGVPYSLAYVTNVQRENGSEIQAYPSYQWHSSHGANCDGLTSVYRVHIDACGRMWILDSGEIEFVQHCAPQVVVFDLATDQLVHRYRLPESSYKAKVSRFVNIFADIRDPPPKGKCNDVFAYLADPTSKAIVVYDVVGQNSWRIENKFTYPDAKFGTHTVAGESFELLDGPLALAVTPLGLGMRRHLIFHALSNELELAIPLDILNNATKWQGGLSASLSEFVSLGRRGVQCASHAISRRGILFCGFLDPIAIFGWDIRTPYNRQNVQLLALNPDTLQFVSGMKIVQRPADGREELWLLSDRLQKIFAGTIDYREINYRVLRCDVDDLLQGRGCF
;
A
#
# COMPACT_ATOMS: atom_id res chain seq x y z
N MET A 1 -25.28 54.18 53.10
CA MET A 1 -23.88 54.11 53.60
C MET A 1 -23.20 52.97 52.84
N LEU A 2 -22.25 53.13 51.92
CA LEU A 2 -21.57 54.27 51.31
C LEU A 2 -20.86 53.67 50.05
N ILE A 3 -21.14 54.23 48.86
CA ILE A 3 -20.18 54.58 47.77
C ILE A 3 -19.27 53.46 47.20
N LEU A 4 -19.47 52.94 45.96
CA LEU A 4 -19.19 53.47 44.60
C LEU A 4 -17.69 53.72 44.26
N THR A 5 -17.32 53.40 43.00
CA THR A 5 -16.03 53.61 42.27
C THR A 5 -15.02 52.45 42.39
N LEU A 6 -14.47 51.88 41.32
CA LEU A 6 -13.92 52.48 40.10
C LEU A 6 -14.13 51.55 38.87
N ILE A 7 -14.75 52.09 37.81
CA ILE A 7 -14.62 51.64 36.42
C ILE A 7 -13.51 52.50 35.81
N LEU A 8 -12.49 51.87 35.20
CA LEU A 8 -11.75 52.32 33.99
C LEU A 8 -10.44 51.54 33.87
N GLY A 9 -10.26 50.82 32.75
CA GLY A 9 -9.03 50.05 32.52
C GLY A 9 -8.98 49.30 31.21
N ILE A 10 -9.24 49.99 30.09
CA ILE A 10 -8.59 49.82 28.77
C ILE A 10 -8.79 48.47 28.05
N ALA A 11 -9.45 48.60 26.89
CA ALA A 11 -9.50 47.62 25.83
C ALA A 11 -8.10 47.13 25.41
N TYR A 12 -7.89 45.82 25.47
CA TYR A 12 -6.93 45.12 24.62
C TYR A 12 -7.67 43.96 23.93
N PRO A 13 -8.17 44.16 22.70
CA PRO A 13 -8.46 43.03 21.84
C PRO A 13 -7.14 42.50 21.26
N ASN A 14 -7.05 41.18 21.09
CA ASN A 14 -6.25 40.57 20.03
C ASN A 14 -4.72 40.79 20.02
N PHE A 15 -4.01 40.34 21.06
CA PHE A 15 -2.54 40.13 20.94
C PHE A 15 -2.07 38.67 21.04
N CYS A 16 -2.94 37.69 21.32
CA CYS A 16 -2.58 36.27 21.27
C CYS A 16 -2.97 35.54 19.97
N LEU A 17 -3.84 36.10 19.13
CA LEU A 17 -4.19 35.50 17.82
C LEU A 17 -3.29 35.97 16.67
N ALA A 18 -2.57 37.09 16.83
CA ALA A 18 -1.69 37.65 15.80
C ALA A 18 -0.33 36.93 15.71
N GLN A 19 0.16 36.29 16.78
CA GLN A 19 1.43 35.54 16.73
C GLN A 19 1.32 34.18 16.01
N TYR A 20 0.12 33.64 15.82
CA TYR A 20 -0.09 32.40 15.09
C TYR A 20 0.01 32.56 13.56
N TYR A 21 -0.06 33.80 13.05
CA TYR A 21 0.02 34.11 11.62
C TYR A 21 1.36 34.72 11.17
N ILE A 22 2.26 35.07 12.09
CA ILE A 22 3.49 35.83 11.77
C ILE A 22 4.72 34.92 11.57
N ASN A 23 4.66 33.66 12.00
CA ASN A 23 5.71 32.67 11.71
C ASN A 23 5.10 31.40 11.12
N ARG A 24 4.60 31.47 9.87
CA ARG A 24 4.59 30.24 9.06
C ARG A 24 6.04 29.80 8.95
N PRO A 25 6.40 28.55 9.30
CA PRO A 25 7.69 28.01 8.92
C PRO A 25 7.81 28.20 7.42
N SER A 26 8.73 29.06 7.01
CA SER A 26 9.15 29.11 5.63
C SER A 26 9.76 27.74 5.37
N HIS A 27 9.04 26.92 4.62
CA HIS A 27 9.62 25.78 3.94
C HIS A 27 10.53 26.34 2.84
N ASN A 28 11.63 27.01 3.22
CA ASN A 28 12.70 27.38 2.31
C ASN A 28 13.48 26.11 1.99
N PHE A 29 12.80 25.34 1.18
CA PHE A 29 13.18 24.08 0.63
C PHE A 29 13.56 24.43 -0.81
N PRO A 30 14.86 24.41 -1.18
CA PRO A 30 15.27 24.78 -2.54
C PRO A 30 14.53 23.90 -3.54
N GLU A 31 13.91 24.52 -4.55
CA GLU A 31 13.10 23.86 -5.57
C GLU A 31 13.87 22.67 -6.17
N PHE A 32 13.24 21.49 -6.24
CA PHE A 32 13.79 20.41 -7.05
C PHE A 32 13.91 20.96 -8.47
N LYS A 33 15.10 20.88 -9.07
CA LYS A 33 15.24 21.12 -10.50
C LYS A 33 14.66 19.91 -11.22
N PHE A 34 13.38 20.00 -11.56
CA PHE A 34 12.72 18.96 -12.32
C PHE A 34 13.27 18.91 -13.74
N PRO A 35 13.51 17.71 -14.29
CA PRO A 35 13.85 17.58 -15.70
C PRO A 35 12.71 18.15 -16.55
N SER A 36 13.04 18.67 -17.72
CA SER A 36 12.04 19.15 -18.70
C SER A 36 11.30 18.02 -19.41
N GLU A 37 11.83 16.79 -19.34
CA GLU A 37 11.30 15.63 -20.04
C GLU A 37 10.77 14.58 -19.06
N ASN A 38 9.62 14.00 -19.41
CA ASN A 38 9.05 12.88 -18.68
C ASN A 38 9.93 11.62 -18.85
N LYS A 39 10.05 10.84 -17.77
CA LYS A 39 10.67 9.52 -17.84
C LYS A 39 9.61 8.50 -18.22
N GLU A 40 9.77 7.88 -19.38
CA GLU A 40 8.91 6.78 -19.80
C GLU A 40 9.32 5.47 -19.13
N LEU A 41 8.39 4.85 -18.43
CA LEU A 41 8.52 3.48 -17.90
C LEU A 41 7.72 2.53 -18.80
N PRO A 42 8.27 1.38 -19.20
CA PRO A 42 7.56 0.37 -19.97
C PRO A 42 6.23 0.00 -19.34
N ILE A 43 5.17 0.20 -20.11
CA ILE A 43 3.83 -0.22 -19.78
C ILE A 43 3.67 -1.68 -20.17
N VAL A 44 3.32 -2.52 -19.20
CA VAL A 44 3.12 -3.97 -19.40
C VAL A 44 1.65 -4.27 -19.68
N PHE A 45 0.74 -3.60 -18.95
CA PHE A 45 -0.70 -3.73 -19.14
C PHE A 45 -1.40 -2.39 -18.96
N GLU A 46 -2.49 -2.20 -19.71
CA GLU A 46 -3.36 -1.04 -19.58
C GLU A 46 -4.82 -1.46 -19.61
N TRP A 47 -5.65 -0.69 -18.90
CA TRP A 47 -7.09 -0.83 -18.93
C TRP A 47 -7.80 0.52 -18.96
N LYS A 48 -8.89 0.58 -19.72
CA LYS A 48 -9.92 1.61 -19.50
C LYS A 48 -10.74 1.27 -18.27
N ASN A 49 -11.25 0.04 -18.24
CA ASN A 49 -11.85 -0.63 -17.09
C ASN A 49 -11.41 -2.10 -17.05
N ILE A 50 -11.37 -2.69 -15.86
CA ILE A 50 -10.88 -4.07 -15.68
C ILE A 50 -11.76 -5.08 -16.42
N GLN A 51 -11.12 -6.02 -17.10
CA GLN A 51 -11.78 -7.03 -17.94
C GLN A 51 -11.80 -8.40 -17.25
N TYR A 52 -12.94 -8.80 -16.70
CA TYR A 52 -13.08 -10.05 -15.95
C TYR A 52 -13.43 -11.24 -16.86
N GLY A 53 -12.68 -12.34 -16.74
CA GLY A 53 -13.03 -13.66 -17.26
C GLY A 53 -14.03 -14.38 -16.36
N PHE A 54 -14.99 -15.11 -16.95
CA PHE A 54 -16.03 -15.84 -16.23
C PHE A 54 -16.09 -17.31 -16.65
N PRO A 55 -16.51 -18.23 -15.75
CA PRO A 55 -16.64 -19.65 -16.09
C PRO A 55 -17.57 -19.92 -17.28
N SER A 56 -18.58 -19.07 -17.50
CA SER A 56 -19.48 -19.11 -18.65
C SER A 56 -20.11 -17.75 -18.91
N GLU A 57 -20.64 -17.54 -20.13
CA GLU A 57 -21.41 -16.34 -20.44
C GLU A 57 -22.71 -16.27 -19.61
N GLN A 58 -23.31 -17.42 -19.27
CA GLN A 58 -24.48 -17.45 -18.39
C GLN A 58 -24.17 -16.89 -17.00
N GLU A 59 -23.04 -17.28 -16.42
CA GLU A 59 -22.58 -16.75 -15.12
C GLU A 59 -22.31 -15.24 -15.21
N ARG A 60 -21.59 -14.81 -16.26
CA ARG A 60 -21.34 -13.38 -16.53
C ARG A 60 -22.65 -12.59 -16.58
N GLN A 61 -23.63 -13.04 -17.35
CA GLN A 61 -24.92 -12.39 -17.47
C GLN A 61 -25.71 -12.38 -16.15
N GLN A 62 -25.59 -13.44 -15.34
CA GLN A 62 -26.23 -13.51 -14.03
C GLN A 62 -25.66 -12.47 -13.06
N VAL A 63 -24.33 -12.34 -12.97
CA VAL A 63 -23.70 -11.37 -12.06
C VAL A 63 -23.86 -9.92 -12.51
N LEU A 64 -23.97 -9.68 -13.82
CA LEU A 64 -24.36 -8.37 -14.35
C LEU A 64 -25.79 -8.01 -13.93
N ARG A 65 -26.75 -8.94 -14.09
CA ARG A 65 -28.16 -8.69 -13.74
C ARG A 65 -28.40 -8.48 -12.24
N ASN A 66 -27.64 -9.14 -11.38
CA ASN A 66 -27.81 -9.03 -9.93
C ASN A 66 -26.89 -7.99 -9.28
N GLY A 67 -26.12 -7.23 -10.07
CA GLY A 67 -25.24 -6.16 -9.59
C GLY A 67 -23.94 -6.64 -8.92
N ARG A 68 -23.65 -7.95 -8.89
CA ARG A 68 -22.35 -8.47 -8.40
C ARG A 68 -21.21 -8.14 -9.34
N TYR A 69 -21.51 -7.83 -10.60
CA TYR A 69 -20.56 -7.23 -11.52
C TYR A 69 -21.13 -5.94 -12.12
N ASN A 70 -20.41 -4.85 -11.93
CA ASN A 70 -20.57 -3.61 -12.66
C ASN A 70 -19.21 -3.27 -13.27
N PRO A 71 -19.06 -3.21 -14.61
CA PRO A 71 -17.77 -2.96 -15.25
C PRO A 71 -17.06 -1.67 -14.82
N ASP A 72 -17.80 -0.70 -14.27
CA ASP A 72 -17.30 0.62 -13.87
C ASP A 72 -17.00 0.73 -12.35
N SER A 73 -17.26 -0.33 -11.58
CA SER A 73 -16.97 -0.36 -10.13
C SER A 73 -15.55 -0.83 -9.76
N PRO A 74 -14.93 -1.81 -10.45
CA PRO A 74 -13.61 -2.33 -10.08
C PRO A 74 -12.49 -1.30 -10.16
N ILE A 75 -11.75 -1.18 -9.06
CA ILE A 75 -10.58 -0.32 -8.94
C ILE A 75 -9.40 -1.22 -8.56
N PRO A 76 -8.45 -1.47 -9.47
CA PRO A 76 -7.28 -2.26 -9.16
C PRO A 76 -6.32 -1.44 -8.28
N ILE A 77 -5.76 -2.03 -7.22
CA ILE A 77 -4.87 -1.27 -6.32
C ILE A 77 -3.48 -1.89 -6.10
N ASP A 78 -3.28 -3.15 -6.47
CA ASP A 78 -1.99 -3.83 -6.27
C ASP A 78 -1.62 -4.67 -7.48
N ILE A 79 -0.31 -4.85 -7.65
CA ILE A 79 0.31 -5.78 -8.58
C ILE A 79 1.35 -6.58 -7.82
N ASP A 80 1.45 -7.88 -8.04
CA ASP A 80 2.61 -8.67 -7.64
C ASP A 80 2.91 -9.74 -8.69
N VAL A 81 4.17 -10.14 -8.82
CA VAL A 81 4.62 -10.97 -9.94
C VAL A 81 5.33 -12.21 -9.42
N TYR A 82 4.86 -13.37 -9.90
CA TYR A 82 5.49 -14.65 -9.65
C TYR A 82 6.18 -15.15 -10.90
N TYR A 83 7.48 -15.39 -10.78
CA TYR A 83 8.26 -16.11 -11.79
C TYR A 83 8.40 -17.57 -11.36
N PRO A 84 7.77 -18.53 -12.07
CA PRO A 84 7.92 -19.94 -11.77
C PRO A 84 9.40 -20.38 -11.86
N PRO A 85 9.96 -21.06 -10.84
CA PRO A 85 11.34 -21.53 -10.86
C PRO A 85 11.66 -22.52 -12.00
N ASN A 86 10.63 -23.19 -12.52
CA ASN A 86 10.75 -24.11 -13.65
C ASN A 86 10.82 -23.40 -15.03
N GLY A 87 10.87 -22.08 -15.06
CA GLY A 87 10.95 -21.29 -16.30
C GLY A 87 9.61 -21.12 -17.03
N GLY A 88 8.48 -21.43 -16.38
CA GLY A 88 7.16 -21.13 -16.90
C GLY A 88 6.89 -19.62 -17.06
N PRO A 89 5.78 -19.25 -17.73
CA PRO A 89 5.42 -17.84 -17.90
C PRO A 89 5.17 -17.17 -16.55
N ALA A 90 5.60 -15.92 -16.42
CA ALA A 90 5.34 -15.12 -15.23
C ALA A 90 3.83 -14.92 -15.04
N ARG A 91 3.37 -15.00 -13.78
CA ARG A 91 1.99 -14.69 -13.41
C ARG A 91 1.94 -13.33 -12.73
N HIS A 92 1.07 -12.46 -13.23
CA HIS A 92 0.91 -11.09 -12.77
C HIS A 92 -0.41 -11.00 -12.02
N PHE A 93 -0.36 -10.86 -10.71
CA PHE A 93 -1.53 -10.86 -9.85
C PHE A 93 -2.02 -9.45 -9.58
N VAL A 94 -3.32 -9.22 -9.78
CA VAL A 94 -3.97 -7.93 -9.55
C VAL A 94 -5.04 -8.09 -8.49
N THR A 95 -5.12 -7.13 -7.57
CA THR A 95 -6.19 -7.05 -6.57
C THR A 95 -7.17 -5.95 -6.91
N THR A 96 -8.46 -6.25 -6.73
CA THR A 96 -9.59 -5.32 -6.91
C THR A 96 -10.48 -5.43 -5.68
N PRO A 97 -10.21 -4.66 -4.61
CA PRO A 97 -10.95 -4.78 -3.36
C PRO A 97 -12.41 -4.38 -3.57
N ARG A 98 -13.32 -4.98 -2.79
CA ARG A 98 -14.75 -4.65 -2.85
C ARG A 98 -15.05 -3.38 -2.05
N PHE A 99 -14.51 -2.24 -2.49
CA PHE A 99 -14.81 -0.92 -1.91
C PHE A 99 -16.31 -0.61 -1.92
N GLY A 100 -17.02 -1.12 -2.93
CA GLY A 100 -18.47 -1.18 -3.02
C GLY A 100 -18.92 -2.46 -3.74
N GLN A 101 -20.16 -2.45 -4.22
CA GLN A 101 -20.70 -3.53 -5.05
C GLN A 101 -20.12 -3.52 -6.47
N GLY A 102 -20.34 -4.62 -7.21
CA GLY A 102 -19.97 -4.70 -8.62
C GLY A 102 -18.59 -5.30 -8.92
N VAL A 103 -17.92 -5.86 -7.92
CA VAL A 103 -16.63 -6.57 -8.09
C VAL A 103 -16.83 -8.08 -7.93
N PRO A 104 -16.76 -8.86 -9.02
CA PRO A 104 -17.12 -10.29 -9.00
C PRO A 104 -16.09 -11.14 -8.24
N TYR A 105 -14.80 -10.83 -8.36
CA TYR A 105 -13.72 -11.43 -7.58
C TYR A 105 -12.61 -10.41 -7.33
N SER A 106 -11.98 -10.50 -6.16
CA SER A 106 -11.06 -9.46 -5.66
C SER A 106 -9.57 -9.76 -5.84
N LEU A 107 -9.24 -10.99 -6.25
CA LEU A 107 -7.88 -11.41 -6.55
C LEU A 107 -7.89 -12.22 -7.84
N ALA A 108 -7.00 -11.85 -8.76
CA ALA A 108 -6.92 -12.42 -10.09
C ALA A 108 -5.48 -12.41 -10.61
N TYR A 109 -5.24 -13.10 -11.72
CA TYR A 109 -4.03 -12.91 -12.51
C TYR A 109 -4.38 -12.48 -13.94
N VAL A 110 -3.49 -11.70 -14.56
CA VAL A 110 -3.64 -11.24 -15.94
C VAL A 110 -3.37 -12.39 -16.91
N THR A 111 -4.23 -12.54 -17.92
CA THR A 111 -4.12 -13.55 -18.98
C THR A 111 -3.61 -12.91 -20.28
N ASN A 112 -3.32 -13.75 -21.28
CA ASN A 112 -2.95 -13.28 -22.62
C ASN A 112 -4.17 -12.94 -23.51
N VAL A 113 -5.39 -13.11 -23.01
CA VAL A 113 -6.62 -12.83 -23.77
C VAL A 113 -6.85 -11.32 -23.79
N GLN A 114 -6.87 -10.72 -24.99
CA GLN A 114 -7.18 -9.30 -25.15
C GLN A 114 -8.70 -9.10 -25.28
N ARG A 115 -9.22 -8.10 -24.57
CA ARG A 115 -10.60 -7.62 -24.65
C ARG A 115 -10.60 -6.16 -25.07
N GLU A 116 -11.78 -5.61 -25.33
CA GLU A 116 -11.97 -4.26 -25.87
C GLU A 116 -11.22 -3.18 -25.07
N ASN A 117 -11.21 -3.30 -23.73
CA ASN A 117 -10.67 -2.28 -22.83
C ASN A 117 -9.40 -2.73 -22.09
N GLY A 118 -8.73 -3.81 -22.52
CA GLY A 118 -7.47 -4.29 -21.94
C GLY A 118 -7.37 -5.82 -21.84
N SER A 119 -6.30 -6.32 -21.22
CA SER A 119 -6.09 -7.75 -21.00
C SER A 119 -7.12 -8.33 -20.01
N GLU A 120 -7.67 -9.50 -20.31
CA GLU A 120 -8.55 -10.21 -19.37
C GLU A 120 -7.78 -10.67 -18.13
N ILE A 121 -8.39 -10.52 -16.96
CA ILE A 121 -7.95 -11.12 -15.70
C ILE A 121 -8.82 -12.33 -15.36
N GLN A 122 -8.24 -13.33 -14.70
CA GLN A 122 -8.91 -14.56 -14.28
C GLN A 122 -8.78 -14.75 -12.77
N ALA A 123 -9.88 -15.14 -12.12
CA ALA A 123 -9.96 -15.31 -10.66
C ALA A 123 -8.89 -16.27 -10.13
N TYR A 124 -8.27 -15.89 -9.00
CA TYR A 124 -7.32 -16.73 -8.27
C TYR A 124 -7.79 -17.04 -6.84
N PRO A 125 -7.62 -18.28 -6.34
CA PRO A 125 -7.18 -19.47 -7.09
C PRO A 125 -8.27 -19.99 -8.04
N SER A 126 -9.53 -19.64 -7.81
CA SER A 126 -10.64 -19.91 -8.72
C SER A 126 -11.82 -18.99 -8.44
N TYR A 127 -12.79 -18.93 -9.36
CA TYR A 127 -14.01 -18.14 -9.21
C TYR A 127 -14.81 -18.52 -7.94
N GLN A 128 -14.81 -19.82 -7.59
CA GLN A 128 -15.56 -20.34 -6.44
C GLN A 128 -15.06 -19.78 -5.09
N TRP A 129 -13.78 -19.40 -5.01
CA TRP A 129 -13.24 -18.78 -3.80
C TRP A 129 -13.84 -17.39 -3.52
N HIS A 130 -14.41 -16.73 -4.53
CA HIS A 130 -14.94 -15.37 -4.42
C HIS A 130 -16.48 -15.30 -4.51
N SER A 131 -17.11 -16.36 -5.03
CA SER A 131 -18.53 -16.36 -5.44
C SER A 131 -19.51 -16.20 -4.27
N SER A 132 -19.09 -16.48 -3.03
CA SER A 132 -19.92 -16.34 -1.83
C SER A 132 -20.21 -14.89 -1.45
N HIS A 133 -19.40 -13.93 -1.90
CA HIS A 133 -19.53 -12.51 -1.55
C HIS A 133 -19.63 -12.27 -0.03
N GLY A 134 -18.72 -12.87 0.73
CA GLY A 134 -18.67 -12.73 2.20
C GLY A 134 -19.62 -13.65 2.97
N ALA A 135 -20.48 -14.42 2.29
CA ALA A 135 -21.35 -15.40 2.98
C ALA A 135 -20.58 -16.64 3.47
N ASN A 136 -19.42 -16.95 2.86
CA ASN A 136 -18.53 -18.04 3.29
C ASN A 136 -17.15 -17.46 3.62
N CYS A 137 -16.81 -17.44 4.91
CA CYS A 137 -15.53 -16.93 5.40
C CYS A 137 -14.34 -17.88 5.21
N ASP A 138 -14.56 -19.09 4.69
CA ASP A 138 -13.50 -19.96 4.16
C ASP A 138 -13.11 -19.58 2.71
N GLY A 139 -13.88 -18.73 2.03
CA GLY A 139 -13.49 -18.09 0.77
C GLY A 139 -12.63 -16.83 0.97
N LEU A 140 -12.53 -16.04 -0.09
CA LEU A 140 -12.00 -14.68 -0.12
C LEU A 140 -13.15 -13.67 -0.22
N THR A 141 -13.19 -12.74 0.72
CA THR A 141 -14.24 -11.72 0.80
C THR A 141 -13.87 -10.46 0.03
N SER A 142 -12.72 -9.86 0.33
CA SER A 142 -12.26 -8.63 -0.31
C SER A 142 -10.76 -8.48 -0.06
N VAL A 143 -9.98 -8.94 -1.04
CA VAL A 143 -8.52 -8.89 -1.01
C VAL A 143 -8.04 -7.48 -1.31
N TYR A 144 -7.29 -6.90 -0.39
CA TYR A 144 -6.70 -5.57 -0.55
C TYR A 144 -5.37 -5.62 -1.29
N ARG A 145 -4.38 -6.28 -0.68
CA ARG A 145 -3.03 -6.40 -1.21
C ARG A 145 -2.48 -7.80 -0.95
N VAL A 146 -1.48 -8.16 -1.74
CA VAL A 146 -0.75 -9.42 -1.61
C VAL A 146 0.74 -9.16 -1.43
N HIS A 147 1.45 -10.14 -0.89
CA HIS A 147 2.91 -10.15 -0.87
C HIS A 147 3.40 -11.54 -1.26
N ILE A 148 4.15 -11.63 -2.35
CA ILE A 148 4.79 -12.88 -2.77
C ILE A 148 6.17 -12.96 -2.14
N ASP A 149 6.38 -13.98 -1.33
CA ASP A 149 7.64 -14.14 -0.61
C ASP A 149 8.72 -14.85 -1.45
N ALA A 150 9.95 -14.87 -0.91
CA ALA A 150 11.12 -15.50 -1.55
C ALA A 150 10.98 -17.02 -1.78
N CYS A 151 9.88 -17.62 -1.32
CA CYS A 151 9.62 -19.05 -1.33
C CYS A 151 8.49 -19.41 -2.30
N GLY A 152 7.99 -18.41 -3.03
CA GLY A 152 6.86 -18.59 -3.95
C GLY A 152 5.54 -18.81 -3.21
N ARG A 153 5.39 -18.26 -2.00
CA ARG A 153 4.10 -18.25 -1.30
C ARG A 153 3.48 -16.86 -1.41
N MET A 154 2.21 -16.80 -1.77
CA MET A 154 1.45 -15.56 -1.79
C MET A 154 0.73 -15.37 -0.47
N TRP A 155 1.07 -14.31 0.24
CA TRP A 155 0.40 -13.84 1.45
C TRP A 155 -0.71 -12.89 1.06
N ILE A 156 -1.95 -13.32 1.24
CA ILE A 156 -3.16 -12.61 0.84
C ILE A 156 -3.77 -11.98 2.08
N LEU A 157 -3.99 -10.67 2.02
CA LEU A 157 -4.75 -9.94 3.04
C LEU A 157 -6.20 -9.76 2.59
N ASP A 158 -7.08 -10.58 3.16
CA ASP A 158 -8.53 -10.44 3.00
C ASP A 158 -9.08 -9.61 4.17
N SER A 159 -9.62 -8.44 3.84
CA SER A 159 -10.18 -7.51 4.82
C SER A 159 -11.45 -8.04 5.50
N GLY A 160 -12.14 -9.01 4.88
CA GLY A 160 -13.43 -9.49 5.35
C GLY A 160 -14.57 -8.46 5.22
N GLU A 161 -14.34 -7.35 4.52
CA GLU A 161 -15.28 -6.21 4.40
C GLU A 161 -15.73 -6.01 2.95
N ILE A 162 -17.01 -5.70 2.76
CA ILE A 162 -17.58 -5.24 1.49
C ILE A 162 -18.36 -3.97 1.79
N GLU A 163 -18.10 -2.88 1.06
CA GLU A 163 -18.87 -1.62 1.19
C GLU A 163 -18.96 -1.15 2.65
N PHE A 164 -17.84 -1.14 3.38
CA PHE A 164 -17.78 -0.74 4.78
C PHE A 164 -18.54 -1.63 5.78
N VAL A 165 -19.04 -2.79 5.32
CA VAL A 165 -19.72 -3.79 6.15
C VAL A 165 -18.82 -5.00 6.37
N GLN A 166 -18.54 -5.31 7.64
CA GLN A 166 -17.77 -6.49 8.03
C GLN A 166 -18.62 -7.75 7.87
N HIS A 167 -18.22 -8.64 6.96
CA HIS A 167 -18.86 -9.95 6.73
C HIS A 167 -18.09 -11.08 7.43
N CYS A 168 -16.76 -11.02 7.40
CA CYS A 168 -15.86 -12.02 7.98
C CYS A 168 -14.79 -11.33 8.83
N ALA A 169 -14.20 -12.03 9.79
CA ALA A 169 -12.99 -11.51 10.45
C ALA A 169 -11.88 -11.28 9.39
N PRO A 170 -11.10 -10.18 9.47
CA PRO A 170 -9.94 -10.02 8.61
C PRO A 170 -9.00 -11.21 8.74
N GLN A 171 -8.38 -11.62 7.65
CA GLN A 171 -7.59 -12.84 7.62
C GLN A 171 -6.38 -12.75 6.69
N VAL A 172 -5.34 -13.49 7.08
CA VAL A 172 -4.18 -13.79 6.25
C VAL A 172 -4.38 -15.19 5.67
N VAL A 173 -4.40 -15.29 4.35
CA VAL A 173 -4.52 -16.56 3.62
C VAL A 173 -3.26 -16.74 2.79
N VAL A 174 -2.62 -17.91 2.84
CA VAL A 174 -1.36 -18.16 2.14
C VAL A 174 -1.51 -19.31 1.16
N PHE A 175 -1.19 -19.06 -0.09
CA PHE A 175 -1.13 -20.08 -1.14
C PHE A 175 0.31 -20.34 -1.54
N ASP A 176 0.65 -21.62 -1.71
CA ASP A 176 1.85 -22.02 -2.45
C ASP A 176 1.57 -21.83 -3.94
N LEU A 177 2.34 -20.98 -4.59
CA LEU A 177 2.12 -20.62 -5.99
C LEU A 177 2.57 -21.73 -6.95
N ALA A 178 3.46 -22.64 -6.55
CA ALA A 178 3.85 -23.73 -7.43
C ALA A 178 2.73 -24.77 -7.60
N THR A 179 1.91 -24.97 -6.57
CA THR A 179 0.84 -25.97 -6.51
C THR A 179 -0.57 -25.39 -6.48
N ASP A 180 -0.68 -24.07 -6.34
CA ASP A 180 -1.92 -23.32 -6.13
C ASP A 180 -2.75 -23.86 -4.95
N GLN A 181 -2.09 -24.41 -3.93
CA GLN A 181 -2.71 -24.96 -2.73
C GLN A 181 -2.67 -23.98 -1.57
N LEU A 182 -3.75 -23.95 -0.80
CA LEU A 182 -3.79 -23.28 0.50
C LEU A 182 -2.80 -23.97 1.44
N VAL A 183 -1.81 -23.23 1.94
CA VAL A 183 -0.81 -23.76 2.89
C VAL A 183 -0.95 -23.16 4.28
N HIS A 184 -1.59 -22.00 4.41
CA HIS A 184 -1.81 -21.39 5.72
C HIS A 184 -3.05 -20.49 5.75
N ARG A 185 -3.72 -20.42 6.89
CA ARG A 185 -4.79 -19.45 7.15
C ARG A 185 -4.73 -18.99 8.60
N TYR A 186 -4.81 -17.69 8.80
CA TYR A 186 -4.94 -17.08 10.12
C TYR A 186 -6.05 -16.05 10.11
N ARG A 187 -7.06 -16.23 10.96
CA ARG A 187 -8.10 -15.24 11.20
C ARG A 187 -7.69 -14.38 12.38
N LEU A 188 -7.67 -13.07 12.18
CA LEU A 188 -7.32 -12.14 13.24
C LEU A 188 -8.34 -12.28 14.38
N PRO A 189 -7.87 -12.49 15.63
CA PRO A 189 -8.76 -12.46 16.78
C PRO A 189 -9.30 -11.05 16.99
N GLU A 190 -10.44 -10.92 17.66
CA GLU A 190 -11.07 -9.61 17.95
C GLU A 190 -10.15 -8.66 18.75
N SER A 191 -9.15 -9.18 19.46
CA SER A 191 -8.13 -8.37 20.14
C SER A 191 -7.19 -7.63 19.19
N SER A 192 -7.07 -8.09 17.93
CA SER A 192 -6.14 -7.54 16.94
C SER A 192 -6.77 -6.49 16.03
N TYR A 193 -8.09 -6.33 16.03
CA TYR A 193 -8.78 -5.36 15.19
C TYR A 193 -10.01 -4.76 15.87
N LYS A 194 -10.39 -3.55 15.45
CA LYS A 194 -11.60 -2.88 15.94
C LYS A 194 -12.71 -3.12 14.93
N ALA A 195 -13.63 -4.04 15.24
CA ALA A 195 -14.77 -4.33 14.36
C ALA A 195 -15.48 -3.03 13.90
N LYS A 196 -15.86 -2.95 12.62
CA LYS A 196 -16.46 -1.76 11.96
C LYS A 196 -15.56 -0.54 11.78
N VAL A 197 -14.37 -0.51 12.39
CA VAL A 197 -13.41 0.60 12.26
C VAL A 197 -12.19 0.17 11.45
N SER A 198 -11.64 -1.01 11.77
CA SER A 198 -10.44 -1.55 11.15
C SER A 198 -10.65 -1.92 9.69
N ARG A 199 -9.72 -1.50 8.84
CA ARG A 199 -9.64 -1.90 7.43
C ARG A 199 -8.19 -2.20 7.13
N PHE A 200 -7.86 -3.47 6.98
CA PHE A 200 -6.50 -3.86 6.66
C PHE A 200 -6.27 -3.72 5.16
N VAL A 201 -5.31 -2.88 4.79
CA VAL A 201 -5.07 -2.49 3.39
C VAL A 201 -3.74 -2.97 2.83
N ASN A 202 -2.78 -3.36 3.68
CA ASN A 202 -1.46 -3.78 3.23
C ASN A 202 -0.89 -4.90 4.12
N ILE A 203 -0.14 -5.80 3.50
CA ILE A 203 0.57 -6.90 4.15
C ILE A 203 2.02 -6.92 3.67
N PHE A 204 2.95 -7.15 4.60
CA PHE A 204 4.34 -7.48 4.29
C PHE A 204 4.72 -8.72 5.09
N ALA A 205 5.18 -9.79 4.41
CA ALA A 205 5.65 -11.00 5.08
C ALA A 205 7.18 -11.01 5.15
N ASP A 206 7.74 -10.82 6.34
CA ASP A 206 9.17 -10.89 6.60
C ASP A 206 9.61 -12.34 6.82
N ILE A 207 10.20 -12.93 5.78
CA ILE A 207 10.82 -14.24 5.86
C ILE A 207 12.23 -14.08 6.42
N ARG A 208 12.45 -14.52 7.66
CA ARG A 208 13.73 -14.35 8.36
C ARG A 208 14.73 -15.46 8.06
N ASP A 209 14.24 -16.59 7.53
CA ASP A 209 15.02 -17.73 7.08
C ASP A 209 14.77 -18.04 5.58
N PRO A 210 15.01 -17.11 4.65
CA PRO A 210 14.74 -17.35 3.24
C PRO A 210 15.75 -18.36 2.62
N PRO A 211 15.41 -18.98 1.49
CA PRO A 211 16.35 -19.77 0.71
C PRO A 211 17.53 -18.89 0.22
N PRO A 212 18.69 -19.50 -0.07
CA PRO A 212 18.97 -20.94 -0.05
C PRO A 212 19.37 -21.48 1.34
N LYS A 213 19.46 -20.62 2.36
CA LYS A 213 19.99 -21.02 3.69
C LYS A 213 18.90 -21.52 4.65
N GLY A 214 17.69 -21.00 4.55
CA GLY A 214 16.56 -21.36 5.41
C GLY A 214 15.44 -22.07 4.66
N LYS A 215 14.30 -22.27 5.35
CA LYS A 215 13.15 -23.06 4.89
C LYS A 215 11.85 -22.26 4.88
N CYS A 216 11.92 -20.95 5.08
CA CYS A 216 10.77 -20.06 5.11
C CYS A 216 9.78 -20.34 6.25
N ASN A 217 10.27 -20.91 7.34
CA ASN A 217 9.45 -21.28 8.49
C ASN A 217 9.40 -20.17 9.54
N ASP A 218 10.39 -19.28 9.55
CA ASP A 218 10.48 -18.19 10.50
C ASP A 218 9.95 -16.90 9.88
N VAL A 219 8.67 -16.62 10.16
CA VAL A 219 7.93 -15.56 9.48
C VAL A 219 7.19 -14.67 10.46
N PHE A 220 7.30 -13.37 10.24
CA PHE A 220 6.41 -12.36 10.78
C PHE A 220 5.67 -11.68 9.63
N ALA A 221 4.37 -11.46 9.78
CA ALA A 221 3.61 -10.63 8.86
C ALA A 221 3.21 -9.31 9.52
N TYR A 222 3.33 -8.21 8.79
CA TYR A 222 2.96 -6.87 9.23
C TYR A 222 1.75 -6.39 8.43
N LEU A 223 0.67 -6.03 9.12
CA LEU A 223 -0.60 -5.65 8.50
C LEU A 223 -0.89 -4.18 8.82
N ALA A 224 -1.10 -3.37 7.78
CA ALA A 224 -1.41 -1.96 7.93
C ALA A 224 -2.93 -1.76 8.02
N ASP A 225 -3.37 -1.03 9.05
CA ASP A 225 -4.77 -0.72 9.33
C ASP A 225 -4.95 0.81 9.44
N PRO A 226 -5.02 1.52 8.29
CA PRO A 226 -5.04 2.98 8.25
C PRO A 226 -6.23 3.59 8.98
N THR A 227 -7.43 3.01 8.85
CA THR A 227 -8.67 3.59 9.37
C THR A 227 -8.73 3.58 10.88
N SER A 228 -8.18 2.53 11.50
CA SER A 228 -8.06 2.47 12.96
C SER A 228 -6.66 2.87 13.46
N LYS A 229 -5.80 3.36 12.56
CA LYS A 229 -4.49 3.98 12.82
C LYS A 229 -3.51 3.05 13.52
N ALA A 230 -3.36 1.83 13.00
CA ALA A 230 -2.53 0.82 13.63
C ALA A 230 -1.75 -0.03 12.62
N ILE A 231 -0.75 -0.73 13.17
CA ILE A 231 -0.09 -1.85 12.52
C ILE A 231 -0.35 -3.08 13.39
N VAL A 232 -0.67 -4.21 12.78
CA VAL A 232 -0.74 -5.49 13.48
C VAL A 232 0.46 -6.34 13.10
N VAL A 233 1.13 -6.90 14.10
CA VAL A 233 2.15 -7.91 13.90
C VAL A 233 1.50 -9.27 14.06
N TYR A 234 1.76 -10.16 13.13
CA TYR A 234 1.38 -11.57 13.19
C TYR A 234 2.65 -12.43 13.25
N ASP A 235 2.86 -13.08 14.40
CA ASP A 235 3.85 -14.13 14.57
C ASP A 235 3.28 -15.44 14.03
N VAL A 236 3.78 -15.87 12.87
CA VAL A 236 3.27 -17.05 12.17
C VAL A 236 3.61 -18.32 12.92
N VAL A 237 4.79 -18.40 13.55
CA VAL A 237 5.19 -19.59 14.31
C VAL A 237 4.40 -19.67 15.61
N GLY A 238 4.28 -18.53 16.30
CA GLY A 238 3.53 -18.42 17.55
C GLY A 238 2.00 -18.47 17.40
N GLN A 239 1.48 -18.41 16.16
CA GLN A 239 0.05 -18.31 15.85
C GLN A 239 -0.66 -17.20 16.64
N ASN A 240 0.04 -16.10 16.86
CA ASN A 240 -0.43 -15.01 17.70
C ASN A 240 -0.24 -13.66 17.01
N SER A 241 -1.13 -12.72 17.27
CA SER A 241 -1.02 -11.37 16.77
C SER A 241 -1.24 -10.34 17.87
N TRP A 242 -0.63 -9.17 17.69
CA TRP A 242 -0.83 -8.03 18.57
C TRP A 242 -0.86 -6.75 17.77
N ARG A 243 -1.59 -5.80 18.32
CA ARG A 243 -1.89 -4.53 17.70
C ARG A 243 -0.98 -3.44 18.25
N ILE A 244 -0.37 -2.68 17.35
CA ILE A 244 0.42 -1.49 17.65
C ILE A 244 -0.38 -0.26 17.25
N GLU A 245 -0.76 0.52 18.26
CA GLU A 245 -1.33 1.84 18.11
C GLU A 245 -0.44 2.83 18.85
N ASN A 246 0.02 3.87 18.17
CA ASN A 246 0.98 4.83 18.71
C ASN A 246 0.77 6.20 18.06
N LYS A 247 1.25 7.30 18.66
CA LYS A 247 1.18 8.62 18.00
C LYS A 247 1.83 8.65 16.61
N PHE A 248 2.81 7.77 16.36
CA PHE A 248 3.49 7.65 15.06
C PHE A 248 2.70 6.84 14.01
N THR A 249 1.64 6.13 14.41
CA THR A 249 0.71 5.49 13.47
C THR A 249 -0.44 6.42 13.08
N TYR A 250 -0.50 7.64 13.62
CA TYR A 250 -1.58 8.58 13.34
C TYR A 250 -1.27 9.42 12.09
N PRO A 251 -2.30 9.75 11.29
CA PRO A 251 -2.16 10.72 10.20
C PRO A 251 -1.96 12.14 10.76
N ASP A 252 -1.38 13.01 9.94
CA ASP A 252 -1.33 14.46 10.16
C ASP A 252 -2.42 15.12 9.32
N ALA A 253 -3.33 15.85 9.96
CA ALA A 253 -4.46 16.51 9.30
C ALA A 253 -4.04 17.50 8.20
N LYS A 254 -2.82 18.03 8.24
CA LYS A 254 -2.27 18.89 7.16
C LYS A 254 -2.12 18.15 5.83
N PHE A 255 -2.05 16.82 5.88
CA PHE A 255 -1.86 15.94 4.73
C PHE A 255 -3.12 15.10 4.45
N GLY A 256 -4.29 15.50 4.97
CA GLY A 256 -5.58 14.83 4.72
C GLY A 256 -6.15 15.08 3.33
N THR A 257 -5.84 16.25 2.73
CA THR A 257 -6.19 16.55 1.35
C THR A 257 -5.12 15.97 0.42
N HIS A 258 -5.51 15.03 -0.42
CA HIS A 258 -4.66 14.42 -1.44
C HIS A 258 -4.98 15.08 -2.78
N THR A 259 -3.99 15.71 -3.40
CA THR A 259 -4.14 16.35 -4.71
C THR A 259 -3.26 15.64 -5.72
N VAL A 260 -3.86 15.19 -6.81
CA VAL A 260 -3.19 14.48 -7.90
C VAL A 260 -3.72 15.03 -9.22
N ALA A 261 -2.82 15.43 -10.12
CA ALA A 261 -3.17 15.89 -11.46
C ALA A 261 -4.28 16.98 -11.50
N GLY A 262 -4.30 17.87 -10.49
CA GLY A 262 -5.26 18.98 -10.39
C GLY A 262 -6.61 18.65 -9.74
N GLU A 263 -6.82 17.40 -9.31
CA GLU A 263 -8.03 16.98 -8.61
C GLU A 263 -7.71 16.58 -7.16
N SER A 264 -8.62 16.88 -6.23
CA SER A 264 -8.40 16.67 -4.81
C SER A 264 -9.48 15.79 -4.19
N PHE A 265 -9.09 14.98 -3.21
CA PHE A 265 -9.99 14.19 -2.38
C PHE A 265 -9.47 14.14 -0.93
N GLU A 266 -10.37 13.83 0.00
CA GLU A 266 -10.07 13.79 1.43
C GLU A 266 -9.95 12.34 1.91
N LEU A 267 -8.80 12.00 2.49
CA LEU A 267 -8.60 10.78 3.26
C LEU A 267 -7.73 11.13 4.46
N LEU A 268 -8.10 10.62 5.64
CA LEU A 268 -7.28 10.77 6.85
C LEU A 268 -6.78 9.40 7.31
N ASP A 269 -6.10 8.73 6.40
CA ASP A 269 -5.64 7.36 6.55
C ASP A 269 -4.29 7.29 7.27
N GLY A 270 -4.23 6.41 8.26
CA GLY A 270 -3.05 6.01 9.01
C GLY A 270 -2.07 5.14 8.21
N PRO A 271 -1.36 4.18 8.84
CA PRO A 271 -0.29 3.42 8.20
C PRO A 271 -0.78 2.74 6.93
N LEU A 272 -0.02 2.88 5.84
CA LEU A 272 -0.38 2.31 4.53
C LEU A 272 0.78 1.52 3.92
N ALA A 273 1.95 2.12 3.83
CA ALA A 273 3.11 1.51 3.20
C ALA A 273 4.01 0.89 4.26
N LEU A 274 4.46 -0.35 4.02
CA LEU A 274 5.29 -1.14 4.92
C LEU A 274 6.47 -1.72 4.12
N ALA A 275 7.67 -1.57 4.66
CA ALA A 275 8.88 -2.17 4.12
C ALA A 275 9.77 -2.60 5.27
N VAL A 276 10.58 -3.63 5.07
CA VAL A 276 11.53 -4.10 6.08
C VAL A 276 12.94 -3.93 5.57
N THR A 277 13.86 -3.50 6.45
CA THR A 277 15.30 -3.51 6.14
C THR A 277 15.72 -4.90 5.62
N PRO A 278 16.23 -5.00 4.37
CA PRO A 278 16.67 -6.26 3.80
C PRO A 278 17.70 -6.99 4.66
N LEU A 279 17.67 -8.32 4.61
CA LEU A 279 18.70 -9.16 5.22
C LEU A 279 20.06 -8.88 4.56
N GLY A 280 21.14 -9.02 5.33
CA GLY A 280 22.51 -8.95 4.79
C GLY A 280 23.08 -7.54 4.58
N LEU A 281 22.37 -6.47 4.94
CA LEU A 281 22.88 -5.09 4.83
C LEU A 281 23.87 -4.68 5.94
N GLY A 282 24.11 -5.53 6.95
CA GLY A 282 24.98 -5.20 8.08
C GLY A 282 24.42 -4.14 9.03
N MET A 283 23.09 -3.90 8.99
CA MET A 283 22.39 -2.92 9.80
C MET A 283 21.36 -3.60 10.72
N ARG A 284 20.98 -2.93 11.81
CA ARG A 284 19.82 -3.34 12.61
C ARG A 284 18.57 -3.27 11.72
N ARG A 285 17.77 -4.34 11.72
CA ARG A 285 16.57 -4.41 10.89
C ARG A 285 15.42 -3.64 11.52
N HIS A 286 14.75 -2.85 10.70
CA HIS A 286 13.59 -2.06 11.11
C HIS A 286 12.40 -2.38 10.18
N LEU A 287 11.20 -2.21 10.71
CA LEU A 287 10.04 -1.92 9.90
C LEU A 287 10.11 -0.42 9.57
N ILE A 288 10.14 -0.10 8.28
CA ILE A 288 10.07 1.25 7.72
C ILE A 288 8.64 1.44 7.21
N PHE A 289 7.98 2.51 7.64
CA PHE A 289 6.58 2.74 7.34
C PHE A 289 6.21 4.23 7.39
N HIS A 290 5.05 4.53 6.82
CA HIS A 290 4.38 5.81 6.99
C HIS A 290 2.87 5.68 6.91
N ALA A 291 2.19 6.67 7.48
CA ALA A 291 0.77 6.89 7.23
C ALA A 291 0.56 7.54 5.85
N LEU A 292 -0.52 7.18 5.15
CA LEU A 292 -0.85 7.76 3.84
C LEU A 292 -0.96 9.29 3.96
N SER A 293 -1.69 9.75 4.97
CA SER A 293 -1.93 11.17 5.22
C SER A 293 -0.85 11.73 6.15
N ASN A 294 0.41 11.63 5.75
CA ASN A 294 1.56 12.12 6.51
C ASN A 294 2.79 12.32 5.61
N GLU A 295 3.70 13.22 5.98
CA GLU A 295 5.00 13.41 5.33
C GLU A 295 6.15 12.65 6.00
N LEU A 296 5.95 12.15 7.22
CA LEU A 296 7.00 11.50 8.00
C LEU A 296 7.33 10.11 7.43
N GLU A 297 8.61 9.83 7.33
CA GLU A 297 9.17 8.49 7.14
C GLU A 297 9.64 7.98 8.51
N LEU A 298 9.13 6.82 8.92
CA LEU A 298 9.33 6.30 10.27
C LEU A 298 9.97 4.92 10.24
N ALA A 299 10.73 4.60 11.27
CA ALA A 299 11.28 3.27 11.48
C ALA A 299 11.07 2.80 12.92
N ILE A 300 10.92 1.50 13.12
CA ILE A 300 10.94 0.85 14.43
C ILE A 300 11.73 -0.47 14.35
N PRO A 301 12.65 -0.76 15.29
CA PRO A 301 13.42 -1.99 15.26
C PRO A 301 12.54 -3.24 15.34
N LEU A 302 12.82 -4.24 14.51
CA LEU A 302 12.03 -5.47 14.49
C LEU A 302 12.12 -6.28 15.78
N ASP A 303 13.26 -6.24 16.47
CA ASP A 303 13.43 -6.94 17.76
C ASP A 303 12.58 -6.35 18.89
N ILE A 304 12.18 -5.08 18.75
CA ILE A 304 11.19 -4.44 19.63
C ILE A 304 9.78 -4.72 19.12
N LEU A 305 9.53 -4.45 17.83
CA LEU A 305 8.22 -4.60 17.19
C LEU A 305 7.67 -6.03 17.36
N ASN A 306 8.53 -7.02 17.15
CA ASN A 306 8.17 -8.44 17.18
C ASN A 306 8.04 -8.99 18.61
N ASN A 307 8.27 -8.19 19.66
CA ASN A 307 8.08 -8.62 21.05
C ASN A 307 6.74 -8.12 21.59
N ALA A 308 5.73 -9.00 21.62
CA ALA A 308 4.37 -8.69 22.10
C ALA A 308 4.32 -8.01 23.48
N THR A 309 5.23 -8.35 24.40
CA THR A 309 5.25 -7.79 25.77
C THR A 309 5.54 -6.29 25.79
N LYS A 310 6.17 -5.75 24.75
CA LYS A 310 6.48 -4.33 24.61
C LYS A 310 5.23 -3.47 24.36
N TRP A 311 4.10 -4.08 24.00
CA TRP A 311 2.88 -3.39 23.54
C TRP A 311 1.75 -3.32 24.57
N GLN A 312 2.02 -3.72 25.82
CA GLN A 312 1.02 -3.73 26.90
C GLN A 312 0.67 -2.32 27.43
N GLY A 313 1.53 -1.32 27.19
CA GLY A 313 1.36 0.06 27.67
C GLY A 313 0.43 0.96 26.84
N GLY A 314 -0.37 0.40 25.95
CA GLY A 314 -1.26 1.14 25.05
C GLY A 314 -0.50 2.15 24.17
N LEU A 315 -1.06 3.35 23.99
CA LEU A 315 -0.47 4.40 23.13
C LEU A 315 0.94 4.84 23.54
N SER A 316 1.34 4.61 24.80
CA SER A 316 2.67 4.98 25.31
C SER A 316 3.72 3.87 25.18
N ALA A 317 3.31 2.68 24.75
CA ALA A 317 4.18 1.53 24.56
C ALA A 317 5.32 1.84 23.58
N SER A 318 6.56 1.58 24.02
CA SER A 318 7.79 1.70 23.22
C SER A 318 7.93 3.01 22.43
N LEU A 319 7.40 4.13 22.92
CA LEU A 319 7.42 5.42 22.22
C LEU A 319 8.83 5.89 21.84
N SER A 320 9.83 5.62 22.68
CA SER A 320 11.23 6.00 22.45
C SER A 320 11.92 5.18 21.38
N GLU A 321 11.33 4.06 20.96
CA GLU A 321 11.92 3.12 20.00
C GLU A 321 11.59 3.50 18.55
N PHE A 322 10.61 4.40 18.33
CA PHE A 322 10.29 4.92 17.02
C PHE A 322 11.31 5.98 16.60
N VAL A 323 11.82 5.84 15.37
CA VAL A 323 12.81 6.73 14.77
C VAL A 323 12.16 7.49 13.64
N SER A 324 12.21 8.83 13.72
CA SER A 324 11.89 9.69 12.58
C SER A 324 13.07 9.69 11.62
N LEU A 325 12.92 9.06 10.46
CA LEU A 325 13.97 9.01 9.44
C LEU A 325 14.09 10.36 8.74
N GLY A 326 12.96 10.96 8.37
CA GLY A 326 12.90 12.27 7.72
C GLY A 326 11.48 12.71 7.35
N ARG A 327 11.40 13.80 6.58
CA ARG A 327 10.14 14.37 6.06
C ARG A 327 10.21 14.47 4.54
N ARG A 328 9.21 13.90 3.87
CA ARG A 328 9.02 13.97 2.42
C ARG A 328 8.58 15.37 1.96
N GLY A 329 7.80 16.07 2.78
CA GLY A 329 7.06 17.27 2.38
C GLY A 329 5.77 16.98 1.60
N VAL A 330 5.48 15.71 1.31
CA VAL A 330 4.32 15.25 0.53
C VAL A 330 3.91 13.83 0.94
N GLN A 331 2.68 13.46 0.64
CA GLN A 331 2.17 12.09 0.81
C GLN A 331 2.81 11.11 -0.19
N CYS A 332 2.84 9.85 0.22
CA CYS A 332 3.33 8.73 -0.58
C CYS A 332 2.37 7.54 -0.46
N ALA A 333 1.83 7.07 -1.59
CA ALA A 333 0.82 6.01 -1.59
C ALA A 333 1.41 4.63 -1.31
N SER A 334 2.41 4.21 -2.10
CA SER A 334 3.07 2.93 -1.93
C SER A 334 4.59 3.08 -1.96
N HIS A 335 5.26 2.16 -1.27
CA HIS A 335 6.72 2.04 -1.31
C HIS A 335 7.16 0.58 -1.37
N ALA A 336 8.38 0.38 -1.85
CA ALA A 336 9.07 -0.91 -1.83
C ALA A 336 10.57 -0.69 -1.64
N ILE A 337 11.28 -1.70 -1.16
CA ILE A 337 12.72 -1.62 -0.90
C ILE A 337 13.47 -2.72 -1.65
N SER A 338 14.54 -2.35 -2.35
CA SER A 338 15.41 -3.32 -3.03
C SER A 338 16.34 -4.02 -2.04
N ARG A 339 16.91 -5.17 -2.43
CA ARG A 339 17.88 -5.92 -1.63
C ARG A 339 19.11 -5.10 -1.25
N ARG A 340 19.43 -4.05 -2.02
CA ARG A 340 20.55 -3.13 -1.77
C ARG A 340 20.20 -2.01 -0.78
N GLY A 341 18.96 -1.96 -0.29
CA GLY A 341 18.48 -0.94 0.65
C GLY A 341 18.05 0.35 -0.03
N ILE A 342 17.62 0.31 -1.29
CA ILE A 342 17.04 1.49 -1.94
C ILE A 342 15.53 1.44 -1.79
N LEU A 343 14.97 2.39 -1.03
CA LEU A 343 13.53 2.57 -0.84
C LEU A 343 12.98 3.44 -1.97
N PHE A 344 11.98 2.94 -2.67
CA PHE A 344 11.25 3.61 -3.74
C PHE A 344 9.90 4.05 -3.21
N CYS A 345 9.44 5.23 -3.59
CA CYS A 345 8.16 5.76 -3.12
C CYS A 345 7.52 6.64 -4.21
N GLY A 346 6.23 6.44 -4.45
CA GLY A 346 5.43 7.22 -5.39
C GLY A 346 4.86 8.47 -4.73
N PHE A 347 5.42 9.63 -5.04
CA PHE A 347 4.95 10.92 -4.51
C PHE A 347 3.73 11.39 -5.29
N LEU A 348 2.80 12.05 -4.58
CA LEU A 348 1.61 12.64 -5.20
C LEU A 348 1.89 14.01 -5.85
N ASP A 349 2.86 14.75 -5.31
CA ASP A 349 3.30 16.04 -5.84
C ASP A 349 4.82 16.27 -5.61
N PRO A 350 5.61 16.45 -6.68
CA PRO A 350 5.23 16.17 -8.06
C PRO A 350 4.87 14.68 -8.25
N ILE A 351 4.07 14.37 -9.26
CA ILE A 351 3.72 13.00 -9.63
C ILE A 351 4.95 12.28 -10.17
N ALA A 352 5.61 11.51 -9.30
CA ALA A 352 6.91 10.92 -9.60
C ALA A 352 7.30 9.76 -8.67
N ILE A 353 8.25 8.95 -9.14
CA ILE A 353 8.97 7.97 -8.33
C ILE A 353 10.26 8.59 -7.79
N PHE A 354 10.43 8.51 -6.48
CA PHE A 354 11.65 8.88 -5.78
C PHE A 354 12.35 7.65 -5.19
N GLY A 355 13.67 7.68 -5.13
CA GLY A 355 14.52 6.67 -4.50
C GLY A 355 15.36 7.24 -3.37
N TRP A 356 15.58 6.45 -2.32
CA TRP A 356 16.44 6.81 -1.19
C TRP A 356 17.22 5.60 -0.70
N ASP A 357 18.53 5.75 -0.50
CA ASP A 357 19.36 4.73 0.13
C ASP A 357 19.23 4.80 1.66
N ILE A 358 18.63 3.77 2.27
CA ILE A 358 18.36 3.73 3.72
C ILE A 358 19.62 3.76 4.60
N ARG A 359 20.81 3.59 4.00
CA ARG A 359 22.11 3.71 4.68
C ARG A 359 22.56 5.17 4.83
N THR A 360 21.87 6.09 4.19
CA THR A 360 22.17 7.53 4.20
C THR A 360 21.08 8.28 4.97
N PRO A 361 21.38 9.44 5.58
CA PRO A 361 20.35 10.25 6.22
C PRO A 361 19.23 10.63 5.24
N TYR A 362 17.96 10.59 5.67
CA TYR A 362 16.84 11.02 4.84
C TYR A 362 16.82 12.55 4.72
N ASN A 363 17.37 13.06 3.62
CA ASN A 363 17.37 14.47 3.30
C ASN A 363 17.34 14.67 1.79
N ARG A 364 17.16 15.91 1.35
CA ARG A 364 17.02 16.24 -0.07
C ARG A 364 18.22 15.88 -0.94
N GLN A 365 19.42 15.87 -0.36
CA GLN A 365 20.64 15.50 -1.08
C GLN A 365 20.71 14.00 -1.38
N ASN A 366 20.07 13.18 -0.54
CA ASN A 366 20.09 11.72 -0.63
C ASN A 366 18.81 11.11 -1.23
N VAL A 367 17.75 11.91 -1.38
CA VAL A 367 16.52 11.51 -2.06
C VAL A 367 16.62 11.91 -3.53
N GLN A 368 16.54 10.93 -4.42
CA GLN A 368 16.71 11.10 -5.86
C GLN A 368 15.37 11.00 -6.58
N LEU A 369 15.09 11.96 -7.47
CA LEU A 369 14.02 11.82 -8.47
C LEU A 369 14.44 10.81 -9.53
N LEU A 370 13.65 9.75 -9.71
CA LEU A 370 13.97 8.66 -10.63
C LEU A 370 13.10 8.66 -11.89
N ALA A 371 11.81 8.97 -11.74
CA ALA A 371 10.89 9.08 -12.86
C ALA A 371 9.82 10.14 -12.56
N LEU A 372 9.78 11.21 -13.35
CA LEU A 372 8.70 12.19 -13.37
C LEU A 372 7.81 11.87 -14.57
N ASN A 373 6.53 11.57 -14.34
CA ASN A 373 5.57 11.38 -15.44
C ASN A 373 4.12 11.55 -14.92
N PRO A 374 3.56 12.77 -14.98
CA PRO A 374 2.22 13.05 -14.47
C PRO A 374 1.08 12.38 -15.26
N ASP A 375 1.35 11.82 -16.44
CA ASP A 375 0.34 11.15 -17.26
C ASP A 375 0.19 9.67 -16.89
N THR A 376 1.31 8.99 -16.64
CA THR A 376 1.36 7.53 -16.44
C THR A 376 1.50 7.11 -14.98
N LEU A 377 1.89 8.00 -14.07
CA LEU A 377 2.19 7.70 -12.65
C LEU A 377 1.24 8.39 -11.64
N GLN A 378 0.06 8.82 -12.07
CA GLN A 378 -0.85 9.69 -11.28
C GLN A 378 -1.01 9.25 -9.82
N PHE A 379 -1.53 8.05 -9.58
CA PHE A 379 -1.62 7.49 -8.23
C PHE A 379 -1.04 6.08 -8.22
N VAL A 380 0.21 5.95 -7.77
CA VAL A 380 0.91 4.66 -7.66
C VAL A 380 0.43 3.91 -6.42
N SER A 381 -0.71 3.24 -6.54
CA SER A 381 -1.36 2.52 -5.46
C SER A 381 -0.61 1.24 -5.04
N GLY A 382 0.11 0.61 -5.97
CA GLY A 382 0.85 -0.64 -5.75
C GLY A 382 2.29 -0.54 -6.24
N MET A 383 3.22 -1.06 -5.46
CA MET A 383 4.66 -1.05 -5.77
C MET A 383 5.33 -2.30 -5.19
N LYS A 384 6.07 -3.05 -6.01
CA LYS A 384 6.85 -4.22 -5.60
C LYS A 384 8.25 -4.18 -6.19
N ILE A 385 9.21 -4.74 -5.46
CA ILE A 385 10.49 -5.16 -6.02
C ILE A 385 10.45 -6.68 -6.18
N VAL A 386 10.63 -7.15 -7.41
CA VAL A 386 10.61 -8.58 -7.73
C VAL A 386 11.96 -8.97 -8.31
N GLN A 387 12.56 -10.05 -7.81
CA GLN A 387 13.79 -10.58 -8.37
C GLN A 387 13.47 -11.56 -9.51
N ARG A 388 14.03 -11.31 -10.69
CA ARG A 388 13.96 -12.25 -11.81
C ARG A 388 14.85 -13.47 -11.55
N PRO A 389 14.32 -14.70 -11.60
CA PRO A 389 15.14 -15.90 -11.40
C PRO A 389 16.19 -16.12 -12.50
N ALA A 390 15.94 -15.65 -13.73
CA ALA A 390 16.78 -15.92 -14.89
C ALA A 390 18.18 -15.27 -14.80
N ASP A 391 18.27 -14.07 -14.23
CA ASP A 391 19.51 -13.27 -14.17
C ASP A 391 19.79 -12.69 -12.76
N GLY A 392 18.87 -12.87 -11.81
CA GLY A 392 18.98 -12.36 -10.45
C GLY A 392 18.87 -10.83 -10.34
N ARG A 393 18.45 -10.13 -11.41
CA ARG A 393 18.18 -8.69 -11.41
C ARG A 393 16.86 -8.39 -10.70
N GLU A 394 16.74 -7.18 -10.17
CA GLU A 394 15.53 -6.70 -9.51
C GLU A 394 14.75 -5.79 -10.43
N GLU A 395 13.43 -5.98 -10.48
CA GLU A 395 12.48 -5.16 -11.22
C GLU A 395 11.58 -4.42 -10.24
N LEU A 396 11.36 -3.14 -10.51
CA LEU A 396 10.31 -2.33 -9.91
C LEU A 396 9.04 -2.52 -10.72
N TRP A 397 8.00 -3.06 -10.08
CA TRP A 397 6.65 -3.21 -10.62
C TRP A 397 5.71 -2.22 -9.96
N LEU A 398 4.92 -1.52 -10.76
CA LEU A 398 4.02 -0.45 -10.33
C LEU A 398 2.61 -0.72 -10.83
N LEU A 399 1.62 -0.46 -9.99
CA LEU A 399 0.24 -0.25 -10.42
C LEU A 399 -0.06 1.23 -10.22
N SER A 400 -0.35 1.94 -11.32
CA SER A 400 -0.85 3.31 -11.30
C SER A 400 -2.31 3.32 -11.71
N ASP A 401 -3.15 3.89 -10.86
CA ASP A 401 -4.54 4.17 -11.15
C ASP A 401 -4.78 5.69 -11.22
N ARG A 402 -6.06 6.08 -11.32
CA ARG A 402 -6.52 7.47 -11.27
C ARG A 402 -7.48 7.68 -10.10
N LEU A 403 -7.06 7.27 -8.90
CA LEU A 403 -7.89 7.29 -7.69
C LEU A 403 -8.59 8.63 -7.47
N GLN A 404 -7.91 9.75 -7.69
CA GLN A 404 -8.49 11.08 -7.56
C GLN A 404 -9.72 11.30 -8.44
N LYS A 405 -9.73 10.77 -9.68
CA LYS A 405 -10.87 10.88 -10.60
C LYS A 405 -12.05 10.04 -10.15
N ILE A 406 -11.76 8.88 -9.57
CA ILE A 406 -12.77 7.98 -9.01
C ILE A 406 -13.45 8.66 -7.82
N PHE A 407 -12.67 9.19 -6.87
CA PHE A 407 -13.21 9.88 -5.69
C PHE A 407 -13.94 11.19 -6.06
N ALA A 408 -13.51 11.88 -7.11
CA ALA A 408 -14.19 13.07 -7.63
C ALA A 408 -15.42 12.76 -8.51
N GLY A 409 -15.61 11.50 -8.93
CA GLY A 409 -16.68 11.09 -9.85
C GLY A 409 -16.50 11.61 -11.29
N THR A 410 -15.25 11.85 -11.71
CA THR A 410 -14.87 12.47 -12.99
C THR A 410 -14.16 11.51 -13.95
N ILE A 411 -14.07 10.22 -13.60
CA ILE A 411 -13.41 9.20 -14.43
C ILE A 411 -14.11 9.05 -15.79
N ASP A 412 -13.32 8.97 -16.87
CA ASP A 412 -13.80 8.70 -18.22
C ASP A 412 -13.34 7.32 -18.68
N TYR A 413 -14.27 6.39 -18.87
CA TYR A 413 -13.97 5.03 -19.30
C TYR A 413 -13.69 4.91 -20.81
N ARG A 414 -13.59 6.02 -21.55
CA ARG A 414 -13.11 6.05 -22.95
C ARG A 414 -11.59 6.14 -23.05
N GLU A 415 -10.91 6.55 -21.98
CA GLU A 415 -9.45 6.65 -21.87
C GLU A 415 -8.84 5.56 -20.97
N ILE A 416 -7.51 5.44 -20.98
CA ILE A 416 -6.78 4.49 -20.12
C ILE A 416 -6.69 5.03 -18.69
N ASN A 417 -7.27 4.29 -17.74
CA ASN A 417 -7.35 4.65 -16.33
C ASN A 417 -6.39 3.86 -15.44
N TYR A 418 -6.03 2.63 -15.83
CA TYR A 418 -5.20 1.75 -15.02
C TYR A 418 -3.99 1.27 -15.82
N ARG A 419 -2.81 1.30 -15.21
CA ARG A 419 -1.54 0.90 -15.83
C ARG A 419 -0.75 0.03 -14.89
N VAL A 420 -0.16 -1.03 -15.43
CA VAL A 420 0.93 -1.75 -14.80
C VAL A 420 2.21 -1.40 -15.53
N LEU A 421 3.18 -0.85 -14.81
CA LEU A 421 4.47 -0.44 -15.34
C LEU A 421 5.60 -1.26 -14.72
N ARG A 422 6.70 -1.42 -15.46
CA ARG A 422 7.88 -2.15 -15.01
C ARG A 422 9.15 -1.40 -15.38
N CYS A 423 10.14 -1.40 -14.49
CA CYS A 423 11.51 -1.03 -14.84
C CYS A 423 12.53 -1.87 -14.06
N ASP A 424 13.65 -2.20 -14.71
CA ASP A 424 14.82 -2.73 -14.02
C ASP A 424 15.37 -1.71 -12.99
N VAL A 425 15.55 -2.14 -11.74
CA VAL A 425 15.98 -1.28 -10.63
C VAL A 425 17.32 -0.60 -10.93
N ASP A 426 18.29 -1.35 -11.45
CA ASP A 426 19.61 -0.82 -11.77
C ASP A 426 19.57 0.16 -12.95
N ASP A 427 18.69 -0.05 -13.92
CA ASP A 427 18.49 0.86 -15.05
C ASP A 427 17.88 2.18 -14.58
N LEU A 428 16.85 2.09 -13.73
CA LEU A 428 16.19 3.26 -13.15
C LEU A 428 17.17 4.13 -12.34
N LEU A 429 17.98 3.50 -11.47
CA LEU A 429 18.93 4.22 -10.62
C LEU A 429 20.09 4.84 -11.40
N GLN A 430 20.48 4.25 -12.52
CA GLN A 430 21.52 4.78 -13.39
C GLN A 430 20.98 5.77 -14.44
N GLY A 431 19.67 6.06 -14.43
CA GLY A 431 19.01 6.94 -15.40
C GLY A 431 18.91 6.35 -16.81
N ARG A 432 19.19 5.06 -16.99
CA ARG A 432 19.14 4.36 -18.29
C ARG A 432 17.69 4.13 -18.72
N GLY A 433 17.48 3.78 -20.00
CA GLY A 433 16.19 3.28 -20.46
C GLY A 433 15.82 2.01 -19.69
N CYS A 434 14.55 1.89 -19.31
CA CYS A 434 14.01 0.69 -18.70
C CYS A 434 13.76 -0.34 -19.81
N PHE A 435 14.42 -1.50 -19.75
CA PHE A 435 14.27 -2.58 -20.73
C PHE A 435 13.61 -3.81 -20.13
#